data_AF-A0A4Z2DL48-F1
#
_entry.id   AF-A0A4Z2DL48-F1
#
_cell.length_a   1.000
_cell.length_b   1.000
_cell.length_c   1.000
_cell.angle_alpha   90.00
_cell.angle_beta   90.00
_cell.angle_gamma   90.00
#
_symmetry.space_group_name_H-M   'P 1'
#
loop_
_entity.id
_entity.type
_entity.pdbx_description
1 polymer ?
#
loop_
_entity_poly.entity_id
_entity_poly.type
_entity_poly.pdbx_seq_one_letter_code
_entity_poly.pdbx_strand_id
1 'polypeptide(L)' 'RPTIVVFLDLKAAFDSVDRKVLWQCLSLKGVPKKYINLIQALYSKTTGRVR' A
#
# COMPACT_ATOMS: atom_id res chain seq x y z
N ARG A 1 11.19 -22.81 29.38
CA ARG A 1 10.93 -22.64 27.92
C ARG A 1 11.44 -21.26 27.54
N PRO A 2 12.40 -21.13 26.61
CA PRO A 2 12.89 -19.81 26.21
C PRO A 2 11.86 -19.12 25.30
N THR A 3 11.68 -17.82 25.52
CA THR A 3 10.91 -16.94 24.63
C THR A 3 11.90 -16.29 23.68
N ILE A 4 11.71 -16.47 22.37
CA ILE A 4 12.56 -15.87 21.34
C ILE A 4 11.80 -14.70 20.73
N VAL A 5 12.47 -13.56 20.58
CA VAL A 5 11.96 -12.37 19.90
C VAL A 5 12.85 -12.09 18.69
N VAL A 6 12.23 -11.83 17.54
CA VAL A 6 12.92 -11.45 16.30
C VAL A 6 12.36 -10.12 15.83
N PHE A 7 13.23 -9.20 15.45
CA PHE A 7 12.86 -7.94 14.84
C PHE A 7 12.92 -8.07 13.32
N LEU A 8 11.83 -7.67 12.66
CA LEU A 8 11.70 -7.63 11.20
C LEU A 8 11.46 -6.18 10.78
N ASP A 9 12.37 -5.62 10.00
CA ASP A 9 12.19 -4.34 9.35
C ASP A 9 11.99 -4.53 7.84
N LEU A 10 11.09 -3.74 7.26
CA LEU A 10 10.78 -3.78 5.85
C LEU A 10 11.37 -2.54 5.18
N LYS A 11 12.43 -2.78 4.39
CA LYS A 11 13.06 -1.71 3.60
C LYS A 11 12.04 -1.10 2.64
N ALA A 12 11.84 0.21 2.74
CA ALA A 12 10.94 0.98 1.87
C ALA A 12 9.53 0.35 1.78
N ALA A 13 8.91 0.07 2.93
CA ALA A 13 7.63 -0.63 3.04
C ALA A 13 6.51 -0.04 2.17
N PHE A 14 6.46 1.29 1.96
CA PHE A 14 5.43 1.92 1.14
C PHE A 14 5.68 1.81 -0.37
N ASP A 15 6.95 1.85 -0.77
CA ASP A 15 7.38 1.79 -2.17
C ASP A 15 7.38 0.36 -2.71
N SER A 16 7.61 -0.62 -1.83
CA SER A 16 7.64 -2.05 -2.17
C SER A 16 6.27 -2.71 -2.30
N VAL A 17 5.17 -2.01 -1.96
CA VAL A 17 3.81 -2.55 -2.08
C VAL A 17 3.38 -2.61 -3.55
N ASP A 18 3.09 -3.83 -4.03
CA ASP A 18 2.44 -4.04 -5.33
C ASP A 18 1.06 -3.38 -5.35
N ARG A 19 0.86 -2.49 -6.33
CA ARG A 19 -0.38 -1.71 -6.43
C ARG A 19 -1.59 -2.55 -6.81
N LYS A 20 -1.45 -3.61 -7.63
CA LYS A 20 -2.57 -4.52 -7.95
C LYS A 20 -3.04 -5.26 -6.71
N VAL A 21 -2.11 -5.74 -5.89
CA VAL A 21 -2.42 -6.39 -4.61
C VAL A 21 -3.12 -5.40 -3.67
N LEU A 22 -2.65 -4.16 -3.61
CA LEU A 22 -3.29 -3.11 -2.80
C LEU A 22 -4.76 -2.89 -3.19
N TRP A 23 -5.09 -2.85 -4.48
CA TRP A 23 -6.47 -2.69 -4.96
C TRP A 23 -7.36 -3.87 -4.54
N GLN A 24 -6.84 -5.09 -4.66
CA GLN A 24 -7.54 -6.30 -4.23
C GLN A 24 -7.78 -6.28 -2.72
N CYS A 25 -6.77 -5.93 -1.92
CA CYS A 25 -6.90 -5.81 -0.47
C CYS A 25 -7.96 -4.80 -0.05
N LEU A 26 -7.99 -3.60 -0.67
CA LEU A 26 -9.00 -2.59 -0.38
C LEU A 26 -10.42 -3.08 -0.72
N SER A 27 -10.59 -3.77 -1.85
CA SER A 27 -11.87 -4.37 -2.21
C SER A 27 -12.31 -5.45 -1.21
N LEU A 28 -11.39 -6.32 -0.78
CA LEU A 28 -11.67 -7.37 0.21
C LEU A 28 -12.01 -6.79 1.59
N LYS A 29 -11.47 -5.62 1.93
CA LYS A 29 -11.81 -4.89 3.16
C LYS A 29 -13.11 -4.10 3.07
N GLY A 30 -13.83 -4.19 1.95
CA GLY A 30 -15.13 -3.54 1.77
C GLY A 30 -15.05 -2.05 1.47
N VAL A 31 -13.89 -1.54 1.05
CA VAL A 31 -13.75 -0.15 0.65
C VAL A 31 -14.59 0.09 -0.62
N PRO A 32 -15.50 1.08 -0.63
CA PRO A 32 -16.32 1.34 -1.80
C PRO A 32 -15.48 1.67 -3.03
N LYS A 33 -15.90 1.13 -4.19
CA LYS A 33 -15.17 1.27 -5.47
C LYS A 33 -14.84 2.71 -5.85
N LYS A 34 -15.69 3.68 -5.49
CA LYS A 34 -15.44 5.12 -5.70
C LYS A 34 -14.13 5.60 -5.07
N TYR A 35 -13.79 5.11 -3.87
CA TYR A 35 -12.56 5.49 -3.17
C TYR A 35 -11.34 4.75 -3.73
N ILE A 36 -11.49 3.47 -4.10
CA ILE A 36 -10.42 2.72 -4.76
C ILE A 36 -10.02 3.38 -6.08
N ASN A 37 -11.00 3.77 -6.90
CA ASN A 37 -10.76 4.48 -8.15
C ASN A 37 -10.05 5.83 -7.93
N LEU A 38 -10.44 6.58 -6.89
CA LEU A 38 -9.78 7.84 -6.55
C LEU A 38 -8.31 7.61 -6.19
N ILE A 39 -8.01 6.62 -5.36
CA ILE A 39 -6.63 6.28 -4.98
C ILE A 39 -5.82 5.83 -6.21
N GLN A 40 -6.40 4.98 -7.07
CA GLN A 40 -5.76 4.58 -8.33
C GLN A 40 -5.42 5.78 -9.22
N ALA A 41 -6.32 6.77 -9.30
CA ALA A 41 -6.08 7.99 -10.05
C ALA A 41 -4.92 8.82 -9.47
N LEU A 42 -4.83 8.92 -8.13
CA LEU A 42 -3.73 9.60 -7.45
C LEU A 42 -2.37 8.93 -7.71
N TYR A 43 -2.33 7.61 -7.89
CA TYR A 43 -1.10 6.90 -8.26
C TYR A 43 -0.83 6.87 -9.77
N SER A 44 -1.76 7.34 -10.60
CA SER A 44 -1.58 7.38 -12.05
C SER A 44 -0.88 8.67 -12.48
N LYS A 45 0.37 8.54 -12.96
CA LYS A 45 1.13 9.59 -13.67
C LYS A 45 1.15 10.99 -13.02
N THR A 46 1.24 11.07 -11.70
CA THR A 46 1.45 12.35 -11.00
C THR A 46 2.95 12.67 -10.90
N THR A 47 3.39 13.75 -11.55
CA THR A 47 4.70 14.36 -11.32
C THR A 47 4.63 15.28 -10.11
N GLY A 48 4.99 14.75 -8.94
CA GLY A 48 5.18 15.56 -7.74
C GLY A 48 6.48 16.34 -7.85
N ARG A 49 6.42 17.63 -8.20
CA ARG A 49 7.59 18.52 -8.10
C ARG A 49 7.77 18.92 -6.64
N VAL A 50 8.80 18.37 -6.01
CA VAL A 50 9.27 18.82 -4.68
C VAL A 50 10.11 20.08 -4.88
N ARG A 51 9.87 21.13 -4.08
CA ARG A 51 10.76 22.31 -3.99
C ARG A 51 11.84 22.05 -2.95
#